data_AF-A0A6A5EN64-F1
#
_entry.id   AF-A0A6A5EN64-F1
#
_cell.length_a   1.000
_cell.length_b   1.000
_cell.length_c   1.000
_cell.angle_alpha   90.00
_cell.angle_beta   90.00
_cell.angle_gamma   90.00
#
_symmetry.space_group_name_H-M   'P 1'
#
loop_
_entity.id
_entity.type
_entity.pdbx_description
1 polymer ?
#
loop_
_entity_poly.entity_id
_entity_poly.type
_entity_poly.pdbx_seq_one_letter_code
_entity_poly.pdbx_strand_id
1 'polypeptide(L)'
;MSSTVFQQQAVHSPLEQQKQKANQGGGRPIPCQNCGKPCKGEALRVQNKHFHIKCFACKVCGTELAQGGFFVRQGEYICTLDYQRLYGTRCFSCQDFIEGEVVSALGKTYHPRCFVCASCKQPFPAGDRVTFNGKECICQKCTQPLPANSPAPIQAVHNCCGCGKEFKNEQSLVALDKHWHLGCFKCKVCNKVLNAEYISKDGIPYCEMDYHAMFGIQCESV
;
A
#
# COMPACT_ATOMS: atom_id res chain seq x y z
N MET A 1 18.75 10.61 -13.80
CA MET A 1 17.90 11.31 -14.80
C MET A 1 16.49 10.81 -14.61
N SER A 2 15.69 11.47 -13.77
CA SER A 2 14.32 11.04 -13.50
C SER A 2 13.42 11.54 -14.63
N SER A 3 13.21 10.70 -15.65
CA SER A 3 12.15 10.95 -16.63
C SER A 3 10.83 10.71 -15.90
N THR A 4 10.15 11.77 -15.50
CA THR A 4 8.79 11.71 -14.95
C THR A 4 7.86 11.22 -16.06
N VAL A 5 7.52 9.92 -16.02
CA VAL A 5 6.58 9.33 -16.97
C VAL A 5 5.17 9.56 -16.41
N PHE A 6 4.39 10.40 -17.09
CA PHE A 6 3.01 10.68 -16.72
C PHE A 6 2.04 9.72 -17.40
N GLN A 7 1.06 9.24 -16.65
CA GLN A 7 -0.04 8.41 -17.15
C GLN A 7 -0.93 9.27 -18.07
N GLN A 8 -1.25 8.75 -19.25
CA GLN A 8 -2.11 9.42 -20.22
C GLN A 8 -3.45 8.68 -20.38
N GLN A 9 -4.47 9.41 -20.82
CA GLN A 9 -5.80 8.88 -21.14
C GLN A 9 -6.11 9.11 -22.63
N ALA A 10 -6.83 8.18 -23.24
CA ALA A 10 -7.28 8.31 -24.62
C ALA A 10 -8.60 9.08 -24.64
N VAL A 11 -8.76 9.97 -25.63
CA VAL A 11 -10.04 10.67 -25.82
C VAL A 11 -10.75 10.11 -27.04
N HIS A 12 -12.04 9.83 -26.88
CA HIS A 12 -12.92 9.49 -27.98
C HIS A 12 -13.12 10.74 -28.83
N SER A 13 -12.97 10.61 -30.15
CA SER A 13 -13.22 11.70 -31.09
C SER A 13 -14.21 11.23 -32.14
N PRO A 14 -15.41 11.83 -32.20
CA PRO A 14 -16.28 11.71 -33.35
C PRO A 14 -15.54 12.25 -34.58
N LEU A 15 -15.42 11.45 -35.65
CA LEU A 15 -14.79 11.90 -36.89
C LEU A 15 -15.66 12.94 -37.65
N GLU A 16 -16.89 13.20 -37.21
CA GLU A 16 -17.89 13.95 -37.97
C GLU A 16 -17.74 15.49 -37.96
N GLN A 17 -16.90 16.09 -37.10
CA GLN A 17 -16.86 17.56 -36.94
C GLN A 17 -15.70 18.30 -37.64
N GLN A 18 -14.84 17.63 -38.41
CA GLN A 18 -13.82 18.33 -39.22
C GLN A 18 -14.27 18.67 -40.65
N LYS A 19 -15.57 18.55 -40.95
CA LYS A 19 -16.14 18.90 -42.25
C LYS A 19 -16.29 20.41 -42.51
N GLN A 20 -15.99 21.28 -41.53
CA GLN A 20 -16.25 22.73 -41.63
C GLN A 20 -15.02 23.63 -41.92
N LYS A 21 -13.78 23.09 -42.03
CA LYS A 21 -12.59 23.89 -42.39
C LYS A 21 -11.78 23.36 -43.59
N ALA A 22 -12.39 22.55 -44.45
CA ALA A 22 -11.78 22.11 -45.71
C ALA A 22 -12.79 22.23 -46.86
N ASN A 23 -13.23 23.45 -47.15
CA ASN A 23 -13.82 23.75 -48.45
C ASN A 23 -12.68 24.01 -49.45
N GLN A 24 -12.05 22.92 -49.92
CA GLN A 24 -11.31 22.75 -51.18
C GLN A 24 -10.43 21.49 -51.10
N GLY A 25 -10.77 20.46 -51.90
CA GLY A 25 -9.93 19.28 -52.13
C GLY A 25 -10.28 18.06 -51.27
N GLY A 26 -10.52 16.92 -51.91
CA GLY A 26 -11.07 15.69 -51.31
C GLY A 26 -10.37 15.25 -50.02
N GLY A 27 -11.14 15.17 -48.94
CA GLY A 27 -10.64 14.85 -47.60
C GLY A 27 -9.97 13.47 -47.56
N ARG A 28 -8.64 13.47 -47.36
CA ARG A 28 -7.87 12.24 -47.26
C ARG A 28 -8.32 11.47 -46.01
N PRO A 29 -8.64 10.16 -46.10
CA PRO A 29 -9.02 9.36 -44.95
C PRO A 29 -7.94 9.38 -43.86
N ILE A 30 -8.33 9.58 -42.60
CA ILE A 30 -7.40 9.60 -41.46
C ILE A 30 -6.83 8.18 -41.26
N PRO A 31 -5.51 7.95 -41.43
CA PRO A 31 -4.93 6.63 -41.27
C PRO A 31 -4.77 6.29 -39.79
N CYS A 32 -5.06 5.04 -39.43
CA CYS A 32 -4.70 4.51 -38.12
C CYS A 32 -3.19 4.36 -38.04
N GLN A 33 -2.59 4.88 -36.97
CA GLN A 33 -1.14 4.80 -36.77
C GLN A 33 -0.62 3.37 -36.60
N ASN A 34 -1.43 2.46 -36.06
CA ASN A 34 -0.99 1.08 -35.80
C ASN A 34 -1.11 0.17 -37.04
N CYS A 35 -2.23 0.25 -37.78
CA CYS A 35 -2.48 -0.65 -38.91
C CYS A 35 -2.36 0.01 -40.30
N GLY A 36 -2.20 1.33 -40.37
CA GLY A 36 -2.10 2.11 -41.61
C GLY A 36 -3.42 2.28 -42.39
N LYS A 37 -4.46 1.52 -42.05
CA LYS A 37 -5.77 1.58 -42.72
C LYS A 37 -6.57 2.80 -42.27
N PRO A 38 -7.45 3.34 -43.13
CA PRO A 38 -8.28 4.49 -42.77
C PRO A 38 -9.24 4.16 -41.61
N CYS A 39 -9.34 5.07 -40.64
CA CYS A 39 -10.35 5.05 -39.59
C CYS A 39 -11.72 5.38 -40.20
N LYS A 40 -12.72 4.53 -39.92
CA LYS A 40 -14.12 4.73 -40.30
C LYS A 40 -14.94 4.82 -39.01
N GLY A 41 -15.80 5.83 -38.87
CA GLY A 41 -16.66 5.99 -37.69
C GLY A 41 -15.95 6.61 -36.48
N GLU A 42 -16.05 5.99 -35.31
CA GLU A 42 -15.38 6.48 -34.10
C GLU A 42 -13.90 6.09 -34.08
N ALA A 43 -13.04 7.05 -33.71
CA ALA A 43 -11.60 6.83 -33.57
C ALA A 43 -11.09 7.41 -32.25
N LEU A 44 -10.03 6.79 -31.74
CA LEU A 44 -9.31 7.32 -30.58
C LEU A 44 -8.28 8.32 -31.05
N ARG A 45 -8.26 9.48 -30.40
CA ARG A 45 -7.21 10.47 -30.59
C ARG A 45 -6.30 10.43 -29.38
N VAL A 46 -5.02 10.15 -29.63
CA VAL A 46 -3.98 10.13 -28.60
C VAL A 46 -2.89 11.09 -29.05
N GLN A 47 -2.74 12.20 -28.33
CA GLN A 47 -1.91 13.33 -28.73
C GLN A 47 -2.33 13.83 -30.14
N ASN A 48 -1.49 13.62 -31.16
CA ASN A 48 -1.75 13.99 -32.56
C ASN A 48 -1.85 12.76 -33.49
N LYS A 49 -2.08 11.57 -32.93
CA LYS A 49 -2.20 10.30 -33.66
C LYS A 49 -3.60 9.72 -33.52
N HIS A 50 -4.05 9.01 -34.55
CA HIS A 50 -5.38 8.41 -34.61
C HIS A 50 -5.29 6.90 -34.64
N PHE A 51 -6.22 6.24 -33.94
CA PHE A 51 -6.27 4.79 -33.84
C PHE A 51 -7.70 4.29 -33.98
N HIS A 52 -7.89 3.13 -34.59
CA HIS A 52 -9.10 2.35 -34.32
C HIS A 52 -9.11 1.98 -32.83
N ILE A 53 -10.29 1.94 -32.22
CA ILE A 53 -10.45 1.56 -30.80
C ILE A 53 -9.72 0.24 -30.51
N LYS A 54 -9.96 -0.79 -31.34
CA LYS A 54 -9.29 -2.10 -31.24
C LYS A 54 -7.80 -2.10 -31.56
N CYS A 55 -7.32 -1.12 -32.33
CA CYS A 55 -5.91 -1.00 -32.68
C CYS A 55 -5.11 -0.25 -31.61
N PHE A 56 -5.77 0.37 -30.64
CA PHE A 56 -5.14 1.00 -29.50
C PHE A 56 -5.13 0.05 -28.30
N ALA A 57 -4.19 -0.89 -28.33
CA ALA A 57 -4.11 -1.99 -27.39
C ALA A 57 -2.74 -2.03 -26.69
N CYS A 58 -2.71 -2.61 -25.49
CA CYS A 58 -1.47 -2.83 -24.74
C CYS A 58 -0.54 -3.75 -25.54
N LYS A 59 0.73 -3.34 -25.70
CA LYS A 59 1.75 -4.16 -26.35
C LYS A 59 2.00 -5.51 -25.65
N VAL A 60 1.78 -5.56 -24.34
CA VAL A 60 2.13 -6.70 -23.48
C VAL A 60 0.97 -7.69 -23.38
N CYS A 61 -0.20 -7.24 -22.88
CA CYS A 61 -1.37 -8.11 -22.70
C CYS A 61 -2.43 -8.05 -23.82
N GLY A 62 -2.35 -7.08 -24.74
CA GLY A 62 -3.34 -6.91 -25.80
C GLY A 62 -4.67 -6.24 -25.39
N THR A 63 -4.86 -5.91 -24.11
CA THR A 63 -6.09 -5.24 -23.64
C THR A 63 -6.27 -3.87 -24.30
N GLU A 64 -7.52 -3.52 -24.61
CA GLU A 64 -7.90 -2.21 -25.15
C GLU A 64 -7.56 -1.08 -24.17
N LEU A 65 -6.88 -0.04 -24.66
CA LEU A 65 -6.44 1.10 -23.84
C LEU A 65 -7.41 2.29 -23.92
N ALA A 66 -8.54 2.13 -24.59
CA ALA A 66 -9.53 3.18 -24.83
C ALA A 66 -10.11 3.77 -23.53
N GLN A 67 -10.36 2.91 -22.54
CA GLN A 67 -11.08 3.24 -21.31
C GLN A 67 -10.17 3.40 -20.09
N GLY A 68 -8.87 3.12 -20.23
CA GLY A 68 -7.92 3.08 -19.12
C GLY A 68 -6.73 4.00 -19.32
N GLY A 69 -5.96 4.20 -18.24
CA GLY A 69 -4.68 4.88 -18.32
C GLY A 69 -3.62 4.02 -19.01
N PHE A 70 -2.75 4.65 -19.80
CA PHE A 70 -1.63 4.01 -20.46
C PHE A 70 -0.35 4.84 -20.34
N PHE A 71 0.77 4.18 -20.65
CA PHE A 71 2.10 4.77 -20.74
C PHE A 71 2.67 4.56 -22.13
N VAL A 72 3.47 5.51 -22.59
CA VAL A 72 4.18 5.43 -23.89
C VAL A 72 5.66 5.28 -23.62
N ARG A 73 6.27 4.20 -24.12
CA ARG A 73 7.70 3.95 -23.98
C ARG A 73 8.28 3.46 -25.30
N GLN A 74 9.28 4.17 -25.82
CA GLN A 74 9.93 3.85 -27.11
C GLN A 74 8.92 3.69 -28.28
N GLY A 75 7.80 4.42 -28.23
CA GLY A 75 6.74 4.35 -29.24
C GLY A 75 5.70 3.24 -29.02
N GLU A 76 5.86 2.41 -28.00
CA GLU A 76 4.91 1.37 -27.62
C GLU A 76 3.93 1.86 -26.55
N TYR A 77 2.70 1.38 -26.61
CA TYR A 77 1.62 1.71 -25.69
C TYR A 77 1.41 0.56 -24.71
N ILE A 78 1.52 0.84 -23.42
CA ILE A 78 1.49 -0.19 -22.36
C ILE A 78 0.41 0.21 -21.34
N CYS A 79 -0.45 -0.73 -20.96
CA CYS A 79 -1.47 -0.47 -19.94
C CYS A 79 -0.80 -0.19 -18.58
N THR A 80 -1.52 0.50 -17.70
CA THR A 80 -1.01 0.86 -16.36
C THR A 80 -0.50 -0.36 -15.59
N LEU A 81 -1.24 -1.47 -15.63
CA LEU A 81 -0.90 -2.70 -14.92
C LEU A 81 0.41 -3.33 -15.43
N ASP A 82 0.57 -3.48 -16.73
CA ASP A 82 1.80 -4.06 -17.30
C ASP A 82 2.98 -3.10 -17.17
N TYR A 83 2.75 -1.78 -17.25
CA TYR A 83 3.79 -0.80 -17.01
C TYR A 83 4.30 -0.88 -15.57
N GLN A 84 3.42 -0.97 -14.58
CA GLN A 84 3.80 -1.20 -13.19
C GLN A 84 4.54 -2.55 -13.02
N ARG A 85 4.07 -3.63 -13.66
CA ARG A 85 4.75 -4.94 -13.58
C ARG A 85 6.16 -4.94 -14.15
N LEU A 86 6.36 -4.29 -15.30
CA LEU A 86 7.63 -4.28 -16.00
C LEU A 86 8.61 -3.24 -15.44
N TYR A 87 8.10 -2.08 -15.00
CA TYR A 87 8.92 -0.90 -14.72
C TYR A 87 8.56 -0.18 -13.41
N GLY A 88 7.58 -0.68 -12.68
CA GLY A 88 7.16 -0.10 -11.40
C GLY A 88 8.23 -0.28 -10.33
N THR A 89 8.42 0.77 -9.54
CA THR A 89 9.28 0.74 -8.36
C THR A 89 8.53 0.04 -7.23
N ARG A 90 9.13 -1.00 -6.65
CA ARG A 90 8.57 -1.68 -5.47
C ARG A 90 9.05 -1.05 -4.17
N CYS A 91 8.17 -1.00 -3.19
CA CYS A 91 8.55 -0.63 -1.84
C CYS A 91 9.37 -1.76 -1.19
N PHE A 92 10.52 -1.43 -0.63
CA PHE A 92 11.36 -2.39 0.05
C PHE A 92 10.69 -3.01 1.29
N SER A 93 9.83 -2.25 1.96
CA SER A 93 9.08 -2.67 3.15
C SER A 93 7.91 -3.60 2.80
N CYS A 94 6.88 -3.10 2.08
CA CYS A 94 5.66 -3.88 1.83
C CYS A 94 5.65 -4.67 0.52
N GLN A 95 6.64 -4.50 -0.36
CA GLN A 95 6.75 -5.16 -1.68
C GLN A 95 5.72 -4.75 -2.74
N ASP A 96 4.76 -3.89 -2.40
CA ASP A 96 3.82 -3.30 -3.37
C ASP A 96 4.48 -2.22 -4.23
N PHE A 97 3.85 -1.92 -5.37
CA PHE A 97 4.29 -0.83 -6.24
C PHE A 97 4.06 0.54 -5.59
N ILE A 98 5.02 1.44 -5.78
CA ILE A 98 4.92 2.83 -5.33
C ILE A 98 4.24 3.65 -6.42
N GLU A 99 3.12 4.27 -6.05
CA GLU A 99 2.40 5.23 -6.89
C GLU A 99 2.67 6.64 -6.36
N GLY A 100 2.96 7.58 -7.27
CA GLY A 100 3.22 8.97 -6.90
C GLY A 100 4.58 9.19 -6.24
N GLU A 101 4.57 9.72 -5.02
CA GLU A 101 5.77 10.11 -4.29
C GLU A 101 6.59 8.91 -3.81
N VAL A 102 7.91 9.05 -3.91
CA VAL A 102 8.86 8.01 -3.50
C VAL A 102 9.87 8.57 -2.50
N VAL A 103 10.12 7.82 -1.44
CA VAL A 103 11.22 8.08 -0.51
C VAL A 103 12.38 7.15 -0.87
N SER A 104 13.55 7.72 -1.09
CA SER A 104 14.78 6.96 -1.37
C SER A 104 15.76 7.08 -0.21
N ALA A 105 16.19 5.95 0.35
CA ALA A 105 17.17 5.91 1.43
C ALA A 105 18.08 4.67 1.27
N LEU A 106 19.40 4.87 1.36
CA LEU A 106 20.42 3.81 1.21
C LEU A 106 20.24 2.93 -0.04
N GLY A 107 19.89 3.54 -1.18
CA GLY A 107 19.65 2.82 -2.43
C GLY A 107 18.39 1.93 -2.43
N LYS A 108 17.51 2.08 -1.42
CA LYS A 108 16.20 1.44 -1.35
C LYS A 108 15.10 2.48 -1.49
N THR A 109 13.95 2.03 -1.96
CA THR A 109 12.76 2.85 -2.23
C THR A 109 11.61 2.44 -1.34
N TYR A 110 10.87 3.42 -0.82
CA TYR A 110 9.78 3.23 0.12
C TYR A 110 8.58 4.11 -0.24
N HIS A 111 7.37 3.65 0.06
CA HIS A 111 6.25 4.60 0.18
C HIS A 111 6.52 5.54 1.35
N PRO A 112 6.04 6.80 1.30
CA PRO A 112 6.10 7.72 2.44
C PRO A 112 5.51 7.10 3.72
N ARG A 113 4.36 6.40 3.61
CA ARG A 113 3.73 5.68 4.74
C ARG A 113 4.51 4.47 5.26
N CYS A 114 5.41 3.90 4.45
CA CYS A 114 6.20 2.73 4.81
C CYS A 114 7.58 3.09 5.35
N PHE A 115 8.05 4.32 5.12
CA PHE A 115 9.28 4.85 5.68
C PHE A 115 9.01 5.51 7.04
N VAL A 116 8.67 4.67 8.02
CA VAL A 116 8.37 5.06 9.40
C VAL A 116 9.16 4.19 10.38
N CYS A 117 9.32 4.65 11.62
CA CYS A 117 9.98 3.87 12.66
C CYS A 117 9.20 2.58 12.94
N ALA A 118 9.83 1.41 12.87
CA ALA A 118 9.16 0.14 13.13
C ALA A 118 8.69 0.00 14.59
N SER A 119 9.36 0.69 15.52
CA SER A 119 9.03 0.72 16.95
C SER A 119 7.88 1.71 17.26
N CYS A 120 8.05 3.01 16.97
CA CYS A 120 7.05 4.03 17.34
C CYS A 120 6.06 4.43 16.24
N LYS A 121 6.21 3.87 15.04
CA LYS A 121 5.40 4.14 13.83
C LYS A 121 5.37 5.61 13.36
N GLN A 122 6.24 6.46 13.90
CA GLN A 122 6.36 7.86 13.48
C GLN A 122 7.23 8.02 12.22
N PRO A 123 6.92 8.99 11.36
CA PRO A 123 7.79 9.36 10.23
C PRO A 123 9.13 9.91 10.73
N PHE A 124 10.16 9.80 9.88
CA PHE A 124 11.49 10.33 10.18
C PHE A 124 11.56 11.82 9.82
N PRO A 125 11.91 12.72 10.76
CA PRO A 125 12.18 14.12 10.46
C PRO A 125 13.33 14.27 9.45
N ALA A 126 13.29 15.35 8.67
CA ALA A 126 14.39 15.67 7.76
C ALA A 126 15.70 15.88 8.55
N GLY A 127 16.75 15.15 8.17
CA GLY A 127 18.07 15.24 8.80
C GLY A 127 18.30 14.27 9.97
N ASP A 128 17.29 13.54 10.43
CA ASP A 128 17.46 12.56 11.50
C ASP A 128 18.21 11.30 11.04
N ARG A 129 18.98 10.71 11.95
CA ARG A 129 19.63 9.42 11.72
C ARG A 129 18.60 8.29 11.77
N VAL A 130 18.63 7.44 10.75
CA VAL A 130 17.80 6.24 10.64
C VAL A 130 18.69 5.02 10.69
N THR A 131 18.37 4.08 11.58
CA THR A 131 19.04 2.80 11.68
C THR A 131 18.23 1.76 10.94
N PHE A 132 18.88 0.93 10.12
CA PHE A 132 18.23 -0.10 9.32
C PHE A 132 18.56 -1.49 9.90
N ASN A 133 17.53 -2.22 10.33
CA ASN A 133 17.64 -3.61 10.77
C ASN A 133 16.91 -4.51 9.76
N GLY A 134 17.61 -4.90 8.69
CA GLY A 134 16.98 -5.60 7.58
C GLY A 134 15.98 -4.71 6.83
N LYS A 135 14.68 -5.05 6.90
CA LYS A 135 13.59 -4.23 6.30
C LYS A 135 13.05 -3.16 7.24
N GLU A 136 13.39 -3.24 8.53
CA GLU A 136 12.87 -2.32 9.53
C GLU A 136 13.75 -1.08 9.64
N CYS A 137 13.10 0.08 9.67
CA CYS A 137 13.76 1.36 9.91
C CYS A 137 13.48 1.79 11.35
N ILE A 138 14.50 2.13 12.12
CA ILE A 138 14.37 2.54 13.54
C ILE A 138 14.89 3.97 13.68
N CYS A 139 14.14 4.83 14.38
CA CYS A 139 14.55 6.22 14.58
C CYS A 139 15.62 6.31 15.67
N GLN A 140 16.42 7.38 15.63
CA GLN A 140 17.48 7.63 16.61
C GLN A 140 17.01 7.50 18.07
N LYS A 141 15.78 7.91 18.37
CA LYS A 141 15.19 7.83 19.72
C LYS A 141 14.93 6.38 20.15
N CYS A 142 14.57 5.50 19.23
CA CYS A 142 14.30 4.09 19.50
C CYS A 142 15.56 3.20 19.45
N THR A 143 16.69 3.71 18.93
CA THR A 143 17.97 2.97 18.90
C THR A 143 18.90 3.23 20.09
N GLN A 144 18.66 4.23 20.92
CA GLN A 144 19.53 4.50 22.07
C GLN A 144 19.22 3.51 23.22
N PRO A 145 20.22 2.76 23.72
CA PRO A 145 20.08 2.06 24.99
C PRO A 145 19.91 3.11 26.09
N LEU A 146 18.91 2.91 26.95
CA LEU A 146 18.66 3.80 28.08
C LEU A 146 19.94 3.93 28.93
N PRO A 147 20.41 5.14 29.25
CA PRO A 147 21.50 5.31 30.20
C PRO A 147 21.06 4.72 31.55
N ALA A 148 21.88 3.81 32.08
CA ALA A 148 21.58 2.95 33.23
C ALA A 148 21.38 3.68 34.57
N ASN A 149 21.27 5.02 34.61
CA ASN A 149 21.24 5.75 35.88
C ASN A 149 20.59 7.15 35.82
N SER A 150 19.38 7.28 35.26
CA SER A 150 18.60 8.52 35.44
C SER A 150 17.11 8.24 35.60
N PRO A 151 16.41 8.95 36.51
CA PRO A 151 15.00 8.76 36.74
C PRO A 151 14.15 9.46 35.65
N ALA A 152 13.45 8.66 34.83
CA ALA A 152 12.29 8.95 33.94
C ALA A 152 12.56 9.40 32.46
N PRO A 153 11.60 9.22 31.51
CA PRO A 153 10.37 8.40 31.47
C PRO A 153 10.31 7.38 30.28
N ILE A 154 9.50 6.33 30.41
CA ILE A 154 9.43 5.15 29.53
C ILE A 154 8.26 5.27 28.53
N GLN A 155 8.34 6.16 27.53
CA GLN A 155 7.20 6.45 26.65
C GLN A 155 6.96 5.45 25.49
N ALA A 156 6.73 4.18 25.84
CA ALA A 156 6.03 3.20 24.99
C ALA A 156 5.32 2.08 25.78
N VAL A 157 5.52 2.01 27.11
CA VAL A 157 4.87 1.01 27.98
C VAL A 157 3.79 1.59 28.88
N HIS A 158 3.49 2.90 28.79
CA HIS A 158 2.82 3.56 29.91
C HIS A 158 1.43 3.02 30.22
N ASN A 159 0.62 2.56 29.26
CA ASN A 159 -0.78 2.21 29.54
C ASN A 159 -1.08 0.72 29.44
N CYS A 160 -1.76 0.19 30.46
CA CYS A 160 -2.28 -1.16 30.47
C CYS A 160 -3.37 -1.35 29.39
N CYS A 161 -3.25 -2.38 28.53
CA CYS A 161 -4.24 -2.70 27.49
C CYS A 161 -5.64 -2.99 28.05
N GLY A 162 -5.74 -3.48 29.29
CA GLY A 162 -7.02 -3.82 29.90
C GLY A 162 -7.79 -2.63 30.48
N CYS A 163 -7.09 -1.64 31.05
CA CYS A 163 -7.73 -0.52 31.75
C CYS A 163 -7.38 0.87 31.22
N GLY A 164 -6.42 0.96 30.29
CA GLY A 164 -5.93 2.22 29.72
C GLY A 164 -5.12 3.09 30.68
N LYS A 165 -4.92 2.68 31.93
CA LYS A 165 -4.23 3.46 32.97
C LYS A 165 -2.73 3.24 32.96
N GLU A 166 -2.03 4.23 33.50
CA GLU A 166 -0.58 4.22 33.62
C GLU A 166 -0.06 3.23 34.67
N PHE A 167 1.07 2.57 34.40
CA PHE A 167 1.78 1.75 35.39
C PHE A 167 2.48 2.64 36.43
N LYS A 168 1.95 2.70 37.66
CA LYS A 168 2.50 3.50 38.78
C LYS A 168 3.61 2.74 39.54
N ASN A 169 4.63 2.29 38.83
CA ASN A 169 5.70 1.41 39.34
C ASN A 169 5.24 -0.02 39.74
N GLU A 170 4.09 -0.45 39.22
CA GLU A 170 3.58 -1.80 39.42
C GLU A 170 4.20 -2.79 38.42
N GLN A 171 4.33 -4.06 38.81
CA GLN A 171 4.76 -5.10 37.89
C GLN A 171 3.77 -5.22 36.72
N SER A 172 4.30 -5.25 35.50
CA SER A 172 3.51 -5.44 34.27
C SER A 172 3.67 -6.86 33.74
N LEU A 173 2.56 -7.44 33.28
CA LEU A 173 2.53 -8.70 32.55
C LEU A 173 2.62 -8.41 31.05
N VAL A 174 3.48 -9.14 30.35
CA VAL A 174 3.56 -9.11 28.88
C VAL A 174 2.80 -10.30 28.32
N ALA A 175 1.74 -10.04 27.56
CA ALA A 175 0.93 -11.05 26.90
C ALA A 175 0.27 -10.44 25.64
N LEU A 176 0.11 -11.25 24.58
CA LEU A 176 -0.47 -10.80 23.30
C LEU A 176 0.26 -9.59 22.69
N ASP A 177 1.59 -9.56 22.81
CA ASP A 177 2.45 -8.45 22.39
C ASP A 177 2.04 -7.08 22.99
N LYS A 178 1.42 -7.09 24.18
CA LYS A 178 0.93 -5.91 24.92
C LYS A 178 1.27 -6.00 26.40
N HIS A 179 1.20 -4.86 27.09
CA HIS A 179 1.40 -4.75 28.53
C HIS A 179 0.06 -4.68 29.27
N TRP A 180 -0.02 -5.39 30.39
CA TRP A 180 -1.19 -5.47 31.25
C TRP A 180 -0.78 -5.32 32.71
N HIS A 181 -1.63 -4.74 33.54
CA HIS A 181 -1.52 -5.00 34.98
C HIS A 181 -1.81 -6.48 35.22
N LEU A 182 -1.17 -7.06 36.25
CA LEU A 182 -1.43 -8.45 36.67
C LEU A 182 -2.93 -8.71 36.87
N GLY A 183 -3.68 -7.76 37.44
CA GLY A 183 -5.14 -7.88 37.62
C GLY A 183 -5.99 -7.48 36.39
N CYS A 184 -5.40 -6.92 35.34
CA CYS A 184 -6.11 -6.49 34.14
C CYS A 184 -6.09 -7.54 33.02
N PHE A 185 -5.16 -8.50 33.05
CA PHE A 185 -5.16 -9.61 32.11
C PHE A 185 -6.16 -10.66 32.57
N LYS A 186 -7.38 -10.58 32.04
CA LYS A 186 -8.51 -11.37 32.50
C LYS A 186 -9.32 -11.92 31.34
N CYS A 187 -9.96 -13.05 31.56
CA CYS A 187 -10.87 -13.64 30.60
C CYS A 187 -11.99 -12.63 30.25
N LYS A 188 -12.25 -12.45 28.95
CA LYS A 188 -13.28 -11.54 28.45
C LYS A 188 -14.69 -11.88 28.95
N VAL A 189 -14.93 -13.15 29.28
CA VAL A 189 -16.25 -13.69 29.65
C VAL A 189 -16.43 -13.68 31.16
N CYS A 190 -15.71 -14.54 31.89
CA CYS A 190 -15.85 -14.64 33.35
C CYS A 190 -15.07 -13.61 34.18
N ASN A 191 -14.25 -12.75 33.56
CA ASN A 191 -13.36 -11.79 34.24
C ASN A 191 -12.29 -12.40 35.18
N LYS A 192 -12.10 -13.72 35.18
CA LYS A 192 -11.03 -14.39 35.92
C LYS A 192 -9.67 -13.88 35.44
N VAL A 193 -8.80 -13.50 36.39
CA VAL A 193 -7.40 -13.12 36.11
C VAL A 193 -6.64 -14.32 35.55
N LEU A 194 -5.90 -14.09 34.47
CA LEU A 194 -5.13 -15.09 33.74
C LEU A 194 -3.63 -14.86 34.00
N ASN A 195 -2.85 -15.92 34.15
CA ASN A 195 -1.44 -15.83 34.55
C ASN A 195 -0.47 -16.59 33.61
N ALA A 196 -0.87 -17.74 33.07
CA ALA A 196 -0.04 -18.53 32.16
C ALA A 196 -0.87 -19.33 31.14
N GLU A 197 -1.93 -20.00 31.58
CA GLU A 197 -2.81 -20.79 30.72
C GLU A 197 -4.00 -19.94 30.27
N TYR A 198 -3.99 -19.53 29.00
CA TYR A 198 -5.08 -18.81 28.37
C TYR A 198 -5.14 -19.15 26.88
N ILE A 199 -6.31 -18.95 26.29
CA ILE A 199 -6.52 -19.08 24.85
C ILE A 199 -6.80 -17.70 24.28
N SER A 200 -6.10 -17.34 23.21
CA SER A 200 -6.29 -16.05 22.53
C SER A 200 -7.09 -16.20 21.25
N LYS A 201 -8.04 -15.31 21.02
CA LYS A 201 -8.72 -15.16 19.73
C LYS A 201 -8.85 -13.69 19.39
N ASP A 202 -8.35 -13.29 18.23
CA ASP A 202 -8.33 -11.91 17.74
C ASP A 202 -7.72 -10.90 18.74
N GLY A 203 -6.69 -11.33 19.48
CA GLY A 203 -6.04 -10.51 20.51
C GLY A 203 -6.84 -10.34 21.80
N ILE A 204 -7.89 -11.15 22.01
CA ILE A 204 -8.70 -11.18 23.23
C ILE A 204 -8.37 -12.45 24.04
N PRO A 205 -8.04 -12.34 25.33
CA PRO A 205 -7.74 -13.49 26.17
C PRO A 205 -9.01 -14.14 26.76
N TYR A 206 -9.05 -15.47 26.74
CA TYR A 206 -10.11 -16.31 27.30
C TYR A 206 -9.53 -17.37 28.23
N CYS A 207 -10.29 -17.80 29.24
CA CYS A 207 -9.98 -19.05 29.93
C CYS A 207 -10.42 -20.23 29.06
N GLU A 208 -9.83 -21.40 29.27
CA GLU A 208 -10.12 -22.61 28.49
C GLU A 208 -11.62 -22.96 28.49
N MET A 209 -12.25 -22.93 29.67
CA MET A 209 -13.66 -23.26 29.85
C MET A 209 -14.57 -22.34 29.03
N ASP A 210 -14.39 -21.01 29.13
CA ASP A 210 -15.23 -20.05 28.40
C ASP A 210 -14.92 -20.07 26.91
N TYR A 211 -13.67 -20.33 26.52
CA TYR A 211 -13.29 -20.49 25.12
C TYR A 211 -14.00 -21.69 24.48
N HIS A 212 -13.97 -22.85 25.13
CA HIS A 212 -14.66 -24.05 24.65
C HIS A 212 -16.18 -23.91 24.70
N ALA A 213 -16.74 -23.24 25.71
CA ALA A 213 -18.17 -22.98 25.78
C ALA A 213 -18.67 -22.07 24.63
N MET A 214 -17.86 -21.09 24.20
CA MET A 214 -18.23 -20.16 23.14
C MET A 214 -17.86 -20.63 21.73
N PHE A 215 -16.74 -21.35 21.59
CA PHE A 215 -16.10 -21.65 20.30
C PHE A 215 -15.67 -23.11 20.16
N GLY A 216 -15.89 -23.95 21.17
CA GLY A 216 -15.56 -25.36 21.12
C GLY A 216 -16.46 -26.11 20.16
N ILE A 217 -15.90 -27.16 19.54
CA ILE A 217 -16.65 -28.07 18.68
C ILE A 217 -17.44 -29.00 19.61
N GLN A 218 -18.77 -28.96 19.55
CA GLN A 218 -19.61 -29.94 20.23
C GLN A 218 -19.64 -31.22 19.39
N CYS A 219 -19.12 -32.32 19.93
CA CYS A 219 -19.34 -33.63 19.34
C CYS A 219 -20.78 -34.06 19.66
N GLU A 220 -21.64 -34.12 18.64
CA GLU A 220 -22.90 -34.86 18.75
C GLU A 220 -22.55 -36.35 18.81
N SER A 221 -22.79 -36.95 19.97
CA SER A 221 -22.75 -38.41 20.13
C SER A 221 -23.87 -39.01 19.28
N VAL A 222 -23.50 -39.58 18.13
CA VAL A 222 -24.38 -40.40 17.30
C VAL A 222 -24.59 -41.77 17.95
#